data_AF-A0A518GPJ7-F1
#
_entry.id   AF-A0A518GPJ7-F1
#
_cell.length_a   1.000
_cell.length_b   1.000
_cell.length_c   1.000
_cell.angle_alpha   90.00
_cell.angle_beta   90.00
_cell.angle_gamma   90.00
#
_symmetry.space_group_name_H-M   'P 1'
#
loop_
_entity.id
_entity.type
_entity.pdbx_description
1 polymer ?
#
loop_
_entity_poly.entity_id
_entity_poly.type
_entity_poly.pdbx_seq_one_letter_code
_entity_poly.pdbx_strand_id
1 'polypeptide(L)' 'MLKRHALSDELWNRIEPCYTGKAGDPGRTAADNRLFVEGVIVMLKTGISWAYLPELMLLHHSLWRRYDR' A
#
# COMPACT_ATOMS: atom_id res chain seq x y z
N MET A 1 -11.29 10.89 -11.69
CA MET A 1 -11.33 9.49 -12.21
C MET A 1 -10.70 8.59 -11.17
N LEU A 2 -11.45 7.63 -10.60
CA LEU A 2 -10.84 6.57 -9.79
C LEU A 2 -9.95 5.72 -10.71
N LYS A 3 -8.65 5.60 -10.38
CA LYS A 3 -7.78 4.62 -11.03
C LYS A 3 -8.44 3.25 -10.85
N ARG A 4 -8.40 2.40 -11.88
CA ARG A 4 -9.05 1.06 -11.94
C ARG A 4 -8.79 0.16 -10.70
N HIS A 5 -7.77 0.47 -9.91
CA HIS A 5 -7.35 -0.28 -8.73
C HIS A 5 -7.23 0.58 -7.45
N ALA A 6 -7.67 1.83 -7.46
CA ALA A 6 -7.65 2.69 -6.27
C ALA A 6 -8.66 2.20 -5.23
N LEU A 7 -8.27 2.26 -3.96
CA LEU A 7 -9.15 1.93 -2.85
C LEU A 7 -10.13 3.09 -2.64
N SER A 8 -11.41 2.82 -2.41
CA SER A 8 -12.34 3.87 -2.02
C SER A 8 -11.98 4.41 -0.63
N ASP A 9 -12.28 5.69 -0.37
CA ASP A 9 -12.05 6.29 0.95
C ASP A 9 -12.81 5.55 2.04
N GLU A 10 -14.03 5.08 1.74
CA GLU A 10 -14.84 4.28 2.67
C GLU A 10 -14.16 2.96 3.06
N LEU A 11 -13.62 2.24 2.07
CA LEU A 11 -12.88 0.99 2.32
C LEU A 11 -11.56 1.29 3.05
N TRP A 12 -10.88 2.38 2.70
CA TRP A 12 -9.68 2.82 3.39
C TRP A 12 -9.95 3.06 4.87
N ASN A 13 -10.98 3.85 5.20
CA ASN A 13 -11.32 4.20 6.58
C ASN A 13 -11.69 2.98 7.43
N ARG A 14 -12.13 1.87 6.82
CA ARG A 14 -12.38 0.60 7.51
C ARG A 14 -11.11 -0.20 7.79
N ILE A 15 -10.13 -0.13 6.89
CA ILE A 15 -8.88 -0.90 6.97
C ILE A 15 -7.80 -0.16 7.76
N GLU A 16 -7.75 1.16 7.63
CA GLU A 16 -6.76 2.02 8.26
C GLU A 16 -6.65 1.78 9.77
N PRO A 17 -7.73 1.64 10.57
CA PRO A 17 -7.66 1.33 11.99
C PRO A 17 -6.90 0.04 12.33
N CYS A 18 -6.93 -0.96 11.46
CA CYS A 18 -6.28 -2.25 11.66
C CYS A 18 -4.78 -2.22 11.32
N TYR A 19 -4.29 -1.16 10.68
CA TYR A 19 -2.91 -1.07 10.24
C TYR A 19 -1.95 -0.72 11.39
N THR A 20 -0.71 -1.18 11.30
CA THR A 20 0.39 -0.76 12.20
C THR A 20 1.37 0.15 11.45
N GLY A 21 1.97 1.11 12.15
CA GLY A 21 2.85 2.12 11.56
C GLY A 21 2.10 3.36 11.06
N LYS A 22 0.98 3.69 11.71
CA LYS A 22 0.26 4.98 11.56
C LYS A 22 0.96 6.09 12.33
N ALA A 23 0.57 7.33 12.04
CA ALA A 23 1.00 8.48 12.81
C ALA A 23 0.48 8.34 14.26
N GLY A 24 1.38 8.00 15.18
CA GLY A 24 1.06 7.72 16.59
C GLY A 24 1.50 6.34 17.06
N ASP A 25 1.83 5.42 16.16
CA ASP A 25 2.37 4.12 16.55
C ASP A 25 3.87 4.22 16.91
N PRO A 26 4.35 3.51 17.95
CA PRO A 26 5.76 3.46 18.26
C PRO A 26 6.55 2.83 17.09
N GLY A 27 7.57 3.52 16.60
CA GLY A 27 8.43 3.07 15.52
C GLY A 27 8.36 3.95 14.28
N ARG A 28 8.65 3.38 13.11
CA ARG A 28 8.72 4.13 11.85
C ARG A 28 7.34 4.25 11.21
N THR A 29 6.79 5.47 11.21
CA THR A 29 5.61 5.82 10.43
C THR A 29 5.91 5.66 8.94
N ALA A 30 5.06 4.94 8.23
CA ALA A 30 5.19 4.86 6.78
C ALA A 30 4.69 6.15 6.13
N ALA A 31 5.38 6.60 5.08
CA ALA A 31 5.07 7.85 4.39
C ALA A 31 3.65 7.87 3.82
N ASP A 32 3.19 6.74 3.28
CA ASP A 32 1.80 6.55 2.84
C ASP A 32 1.39 5.07 2.97
N ASN A 33 0.52 4.79 3.94
CA ASN A 33 -0.01 3.43 4.17
C ASN A 33 -1.04 3.03 3.13
N ARG A 34 -1.79 3.99 2.60
CA ARG A 34 -2.81 3.74 1.59
C ARG A 34 -2.16 3.32 0.28
N LEU A 35 -1.12 4.03 -0.12
CA LEU A 35 -0.38 3.74 -1.34
C LEU A 35 0.25 2.34 -1.30
N PHE A 36 0.72 1.88 -0.13
CA PHE A 36 1.18 0.50 0.06
C PHE A 36 0.05 -0.51 -0.23
N VAL A 37 -1.11 -0.34 0.40
CA VAL A 37 -2.24 -1.27 0.25
C VAL A 37 -2.75 -1.29 -1.19
N GLU A 38 -2.82 -0.13 -1.85
CA GLU A 38 -3.17 -0.04 -3.26
C GLU A 38 -2.16 -0.80 -4.14
N GLY A 39 -0.86 -0.69 -3.84
CA GLY A 39 0.20 -1.45 -4.54
C GLY A 39 0.02 -2.97 -4.41
N VAL A 40 -0.28 -3.45 -3.20
CA VAL A 40 -0.57 -4.88 -2.94
C VAL A 40 -1.80 -5.33 -3.74
N ILE A 41 -2.86 -4.52 -3.78
CA ILE A 41 -4.09 -4.86 -4.52
C ILE A 41 -3.82 -4.94 -6.03
N VAL A 42 -3.02 -4.02 -6.59
CA VAL A 42 -2.63 -4.07 -8.01
C VAL A 42 -1.85 -5.36 -8.29
N MET A 43 -0.87 -5.70 -7.46
CA MET A 43 -0.12 -6.95 -7.55
C MET A 43 -1.04 -8.17 -7.56
N LEU A 44 -1.93 -8.29 -6.57
CA LEU A 44 -2.85 -9.43 -6.45
C LEU A 44 -3.83 -9.53 -7.62
N LYS A 45 -4.28 -8.40 -8.17
CA LYS A 45 -5.24 -8.37 -9.28
C LYS A 45 -4.60 -8.65 -10.64
N THR A 46 -3.34 -8.27 -10.83
CA THR A 46 -2.68 -8.34 -12.14
C THR A 46 -1.65 -9.46 -12.24
N GLY A 47 -1.17 -9.98 -11.11
CA GLY A 47 -0.12 -10.99 -11.06
C GLY A 47 1.27 -10.50 -11.50
N ILE A 48 1.46 -9.18 -11.65
CA ILE A 48 2.76 -8.60 -11.98
C ILE A 48 3.75 -8.86 -10.84
N SER A 49 5.05 -8.86 -11.14
CA SER A 49 6.08 -8.91 -10.10
C SER A 49 6.23 -7.56 -9.40
N TRP A 50 6.68 -7.58 -8.14
CA TRP A 50 6.94 -6.37 -7.34
C TRP A 50 7.85 -5.37 -8.04
N ALA A 51 8.80 -5.86 -8.83
CA ALA A 51 9.75 -5.03 -9.59
C ALA A 51 9.08 -4.23 -10.73
N TYR A 52 7.91 -4.66 -11.19
CA TYR A 52 7.16 -4.03 -12.28
C TYR A 52 6.00 -3.16 -11.80
N LEU A 53 5.84 -2.97 -10.49
CA LEU A 53 4.89 -2.00 -9.96
C LEU A 53 5.26 -0.60 -10.47
N PRO A 54 4.28 0.19 -10.93
CA PRO A 54 4.55 1.55 -11.39
C PRO A 54 5.24 2.36 -10.30
N GLU A 55 6.31 3.09 -10.64
CA GLU A 55 7.07 3.94 -9.70
C GLU A 55 6.17 4.96 -8.96
N LEU A 56 5.03 5.29 -9.55
CA LEU A 56 3.97 6.14 -8.99
C LEU A 56 3.33 5.58 -7.71
N MET A 57 3.64 4.34 -7.30
CA MET A 57 3.01 3.65 -6.16
C MET A 57 3.94 3.37 -4.98
N LEU A 58 5.19 3.84 -4.98
CA LEU A 58 6.31 3.58 -4.02
C LEU A 58 7.47 2.83 -4.72
N LEU A 59 8.69 3.03 -4.19
CA LEU A 59 9.86 2.23 -4.57
C LEU A 59 9.60 0.74 -4.28
N HIS A 60 9.71 -0.12 -5.29
CA HIS A 60 9.44 -1.57 -5.20
C HIS A 60 10.14 -2.26 -4.01
N HIS A 61 11.39 -1.87 -3.72
CA HIS A 61 12.19 -2.43 -2.63
C HIS A 61 11.67 -2.06 -1.23
N SER A 62 10.93 -0.95 -1.12
CA SER A 62 10.27 -0.55 0.12
C SER A 62 8.93 -1.27 0.30
N LEU A 63 8.22 -1.59 -0.78
CA LEU A 63 7.01 -2.40 -0.77
C LEU A 63 7.32 -3.84 -0.34
N TRP A 64 8.26 -4.50 -1.02
CA TRP A 64 8.64 -5.88 -0.73
C TRP A 64 9.08 -6.06 0.73
N ARG A 65 10.01 -5.23 1.22
CA ARG A 65 10.49 -5.29 2.61
C ARG A 65 9.42 -5.04 3.66
N ARG A 66 8.30 -4.42 3.30
CA ARG A 66 7.18 -4.20 4.21
C ARG A 66 6.17 -5.35 4.14
N TYR A 67 6.00 -5.95 2.97
CA TYR A 67 5.16 -7.13 2.80
C TYR A 67 5.75 -8.38 3.47
N ASP A 68 7.08 -8.53 3.43
CA ASP A 68 7.83 -9.67 3.97
C ASP A 68 8.10 -9.57 5.50
N ARG A 69 7.47 -8.62 6.20
CA ARG A 69 7.57 -8.45 7.66
C ARG A 69 6.37 -9.04 8.36
#